data_AF-A0A2E6MSU3-F1
#
_entry.id   AF-A0A2E6MSU3-F1
#
_cell.length_a   1.000
_cell.length_b   1.000
_cell.length_c   1.000
_cell.angle_alpha   90.00
_cell.angle_beta   90.00
_cell.angle_gamma   90.00
#
_symmetry.space_group_name_H-M   'P 1'
#
loop_
_entity.id
_entity.type
_entity.pdbx_description
1 polymer ?
#
loop_
_entity_poly.entity_id
_entity_poly.type
_entity_poly.pdbx_seq_one_letter_code
_entity_poly.pdbx_strand_id
1 'polypeptide(L)'
;MKPNPLNFFGIREVKYQAPHFEYVDLEQSYNLEDVMRKWIEHNLKGRYHIGKTMILDSKNQYKNQMRIGFENERELSYFMLACPHLKY
;
A
#
# COMPACT_ATOMS: atom_id res chain seq x y z
N MET A 1 -8.72 21.65 10.02
CA MET A 1 -8.29 20.26 9.74
C MET A 1 -8.50 19.43 11.00
N LYS A 2 -9.25 18.32 10.93
CA LYS A 2 -9.29 17.37 12.05
C LYS A 2 -8.02 16.50 11.96
N PRO A 3 -7.10 16.54 12.94
CA PRO A 3 -5.92 15.68 12.91
C PRO A 3 -6.36 14.22 12.94
N ASN A 4 -5.78 13.38 12.07
CA ASN A 4 -6.01 11.94 12.11
C ASN A 4 -5.37 11.39 13.39
N PRO A 5 -6.14 10.80 14.32
CA PRO A 5 -5.57 10.25 15.56
C PRO A 5 -4.47 9.22 15.30
N LEU A 6 -4.61 8.40 14.25
CA LEU A 6 -3.62 7.41 13.86
C LEU A 6 -2.29 8.04 13.42
N ASN A 7 -2.36 9.21 12.78
CA ASN A 7 -1.17 9.95 12.35
C ASN A 7 -0.46 10.57 13.56
N PHE A 8 -1.21 11.10 14.53
CA PHE A 8 -0.63 11.63 15.77
C PHE A 8 0.16 10.57 16.54
N PHE A 9 -0.34 9.34 16.59
CA PHE A 9 0.35 8.23 17.25
C PHE A 9 1.38 7.51 16.36
N GLY A 10 1.50 7.86 15.08
CA GLY A 10 2.39 7.19 14.13
C GLY A 10 2.07 5.70 13.91
N ILE A 11 0.82 5.29 14.15
CA ILE A 11 0.36 3.88 14.07
C ILE A 11 -0.44 3.60 12.80
N ARG A 12 -0.30 4.48 11.80
CA ARG A 12 -1.07 4.38 10.56
C ARG A 12 -0.46 3.36 9.59
N GLU A 13 0.86 3.26 9.54
CA GLU A 13 1.57 2.19 8.86
C GLU A 13 1.76 1.01 9.81
N VAL A 14 1.17 -0.13 9.46
CA VAL A 14 1.28 -1.37 10.22
C VAL A 14 2.46 -2.18 9.69
N LYS A 15 3.33 -2.66 10.59
CA LYS A 15 4.56 -3.40 10.21
C LYS A 15 4.31 -4.86 9.79
N TYR A 16 3.11 -5.37 10.03
CA TYR A 16 2.72 -6.75 9.74
C TYR A 16 1.57 -6.80 8.73
N GLN A 17 1.48 -7.92 8.01
CA GLN A 17 0.36 -8.19 7.11
C GLN A 17 -0.86 -8.62 7.94
N ALA A 18 -1.74 -7.68 8.25
CA ALA A 18 -2.98 -7.95 8.96
C ALA A 18 -3.96 -8.77 8.07
N PRO A 19 -4.62 -9.80 8.60
CA PRO A 19 -5.50 -10.68 7.79
C PRO A 19 -6.79 -10.02 7.32
N HIS A 20 -7.19 -8.90 7.94
CA HIS A 20 -8.39 -8.14 7.58
C HIS A 20 -8.08 -6.97 6.63
N PHE A 21 -6.85 -6.89 6.11
CA PHE A 21 -6.50 -5.91 5.10
C PHE A 21 -6.73 -6.49 3.72
N GLU A 22 -7.16 -5.64 2.79
CA GLU A 22 -7.23 -5.96 1.38
C GLU A 22 -5.90 -5.61 0.71
N TYR A 23 -5.35 -6.56 -0.04
CA TYR A 23 -4.00 -6.45 -0.58
C TYR A 23 -3.98 -6.28 -2.11
N VAL A 24 -3.03 -5.49 -2.57
CA VAL A 24 -2.64 -5.39 -3.97
C VAL A 24 -1.13 -5.54 -4.11
N ASP A 25 -0.72 -6.29 -5.13
CA ASP A 25 0.68 -6.49 -5.47
C ASP A 25 1.03 -5.65 -6.71
N LEU A 26 2.13 -4.89 -6.60
CA LEU A 26 2.62 -3.97 -7.61
C LEU A 26 4.04 -4.35 -8.02
N GLU A 27 4.38 -4.16 -9.30
CA GLU A 27 5.76 -4.34 -9.73
C GLU A 27 6.67 -3.33 -9.03
N GLN A 28 7.77 -3.83 -8.47
CA GLN A 28 8.65 -3.02 -7.65
C GLN A 28 9.58 -2.18 -8.54
N SER A 29 9.40 -0.87 -8.56
CA SER A 29 10.34 0.08 -9.14
C SER A 29 11.13 0.84 -8.06
N TYR A 30 12.27 1.42 -8.44
CA TYR A 30 13.12 2.18 -7.53
C TYR A 30 12.35 3.40 -6.99
N ASN A 31 12.36 3.61 -5.66
CA ASN A 31 11.65 4.67 -4.93
C ASN A 31 10.11 4.58 -4.84
N LEU A 32 9.47 3.53 -5.37
CA LEU A 32 8.00 3.45 -5.37
C LEU A 32 7.41 3.39 -3.96
N GLU A 33 8.09 2.71 -3.03
CA GLU A 33 7.65 2.50 -1.65
C GLU A 33 7.41 3.82 -0.91
N ASP A 34 8.36 4.75 -0.94
CA ASP A 34 8.25 6.05 -0.27
C ASP A 34 7.24 6.98 -0.93
N VAL A 35 7.11 6.90 -2.27
CA VAL A 35 6.10 7.65 -3.01
C VAL A 35 4.70 7.15 -2.62
N MET A 36 4.51 5.84 -2.49
CA MET A 36 3.24 5.25 -2.07
C MET A 36 2.91 5.60 -0.63
N ARG A 37 3.88 5.52 0.31
CA ARG A 37 3.68 5.96 1.70
C ARG A 37 3.15 7.40 1.74
N LYS A 38 3.87 8.33 1.12
CA LYS A 38 3.49 9.76 1.11
C LYS A 38 2.12 9.98 0.49
N TRP A 39 1.81 9.30 -0.62
CA TRP A 39 0.52 9.43 -1.27
C TRP A 39 -0.62 8.91 -0.37
N ILE A 40 -0.45 7.74 0.24
CA ILE A 40 -1.44 7.13 1.13
C ILE A 40 -1.65 8.01 2.37
N GLU A 41 -0.56 8.48 2.99
CA GLU A 41 -0.62 9.36 4.14
C GLU A 41 -1.38 10.66 3.84
N HIS A 42 -1.20 11.23 2.64
CA HIS A 42 -1.83 12.47 2.24
C HIS A 42 -3.30 12.32 1.82
N ASN A 43 -3.65 11.24 1.12
CA ASN A 43 -4.97 11.10 0.48
C ASN A 43 -5.97 10.24 1.27
N LEU A 44 -5.47 9.33 2.10
CA LEU A 44 -6.30 8.37 2.82
C LEU A 44 -6.35 8.69 4.32
N LYS A 45 -7.10 7.92 5.11
CA LYS A 45 -7.16 8.06 6.57
C LYS A 45 -6.98 6.75 7.33
N GLY A 46 -7.32 5.61 6.74
CA GLY A 46 -7.21 4.30 7.36
C GLY A 46 -5.77 3.84 7.59
N ARG A 47 -5.64 2.71 8.28
CA ARG A 47 -4.36 2.00 8.41
C ARG A 47 -4.01 1.29 7.10
N TYR A 48 -2.72 1.17 6.86
CA TYR A 48 -2.19 0.50 5.69
C TYR A 48 -0.91 -0.25 6.02
N HIS A 49 -0.52 -1.18 5.16
CA HIS A 49 0.74 -1.90 5.22
C HIS A 49 1.45 -1.73 3.88
N ILE A 50 2.76 -1.52 3.89
CA ILE A 50 3.60 -1.61 2.69
C ILE A 50 4.75 -2.55 3.00
N GLY A 51 4.96 -3.54 2.14
CA GLY A 51 6.03 -4.51 2.28
C GLY A 51 6.43 -5.12 0.94
N LYS A 52 7.43 -5.99 0.99
CA LYS A 52 7.85 -6.77 -0.18
C LYS A 52 7.24 -8.16 -0.09
N THR A 53 6.84 -8.69 -1.23
CA THR A 53 6.35 -10.06 -1.38
C THR A 53 7.03 -10.70 -2.58
N MET A 54 7.11 -12.03 -2.57
CA MET A 54 7.58 -12.79 -3.73
C MET A 54 6.39 -13.47 -4.36
N ILE A 55 6.18 -13.22 -5.65
CA ILE A 55 5.18 -13.94 -6.43
C ILE A 55 5.88 -14.84 -7.45
N LEU A 56 5.20 -15.93 -7.81
CA LEU A 56 5.61 -16.78 -8.90
C LEU A 56 4.93 -16.28 -10.17
N ASP A 57 5.71 -15.81 -11.14
CA ASP A 57 5.18 -15.42 -12.45
C ASP A 57 4.75 -16.65 -13.25
N SER A 58 3.92 -16.43 -14.26
CA SER A 58 3.51 -17.37 -15.32
C SER A 58 4.66 -18.14 -15.97
N LYS A 59 5.88 -17.61 -15.93
CA LYS A 59 7.12 -18.26 -16.42
C LYS A 59 7.83 -19.11 -15.37
N ASN A 60 7.18 -19.37 -14.24
CA ASN A 60 7.74 -20.10 -13.10
C ASN A 60 8.99 -19.43 -12.52
N GLN A 61 9.07 -18.10 -12.62
CA GLN A 61 10.17 -17.29 -12.10
C GLN A 61 9.70 -16.51 -10.88
N TYR A 62 10.50 -16.50 -9.83
CA TYR A 62 10.25 -15.67 -8.66
C TYR A 62 10.49 -14.20 -9.01
N LYS A 63 9.48 -13.36 -8.78
CA LYS A 63 9.57 -11.91 -8.91
C LYS A 63 9.30 -11.25 -7.57
N ASN A 64 10.15 -10.28 -7.24
CA ASN A 64 9.90 -9.38 -6.11
C ASN A 64 8.84 -8.37 -6.54
N GLN A 65 7.78 -8.28 -5.74
CA GLN A 65 6.73 -7.29 -5.87
C GLN A 65 6.56 -6.54 -4.56
N MET A 66 6.02 -5.33 -4.66
CA MET A 66 5.62 -4.55 -3.50
C MET A 66 4.16 -4.86 -3.21
N ARG A 67 3.88 -5.32 -1.98
CA ARG A 67 2.52 -5.58 -1.50
C ARG A 67 2.06 -4.41 -0.65
N ILE A 68 0.90 -3.86 -1.00
CA ILE A 68 0.23 -2.81 -0.22
C ILE A 68 -1.08 -3.37 0.32
N GLY A 69 -1.31 -3.24 1.62
CA GLY A 69 -2.55 -3.64 2.29
C GLY A 69 -3.31 -2.43 2.82
N PHE A 70 -4.63 -2.42 2.70
CA PHE A 70 -5.50 -1.38 3.26
C PHE A 70 -6.54 -1.97 4.21
N GLU A 71 -6.75 -1.32 5.36
CA GLU A 71 -7.77 -1.72 6.34
C GLU A 71 -9.20 -1.52 5.80
N ASN A 72 -9.39 -0.60 4.86
CA ASN A 72 -10.69 -0.28 4.27
C ASN A 72 -10.67 -0.53 2.76
N GLU A 73 -11.53 -1.45 2.29
CA GLU A 73 -11.70 -1.80 0.87
C GLU A 73 -11.99 -0.58 -0.02
N ARG A 74 -12.71 0.42 0.50
CA ARG A 74 -13.02 1.66 -0.26
C ARG A 74 -11.76 2.48 -0.51
N GLU A 75 -10.79 2.45 0.40
CA GLU A 75 -9.51 3.14 0.23
C GLU A 75 -8.62 2.41 -0.77
N LEU A 76 -8.62 1.07 -0.79
CA LEU A 76 -7.97 0.29 -1.85
C LEU A 76 -8.56 0.62 -3.22
N SER A 77 -9.89 0.61 -3.34
CA SER A 77 -10.59 0.94 -4.59
C SER A 77 -10.23 2.36 -5.06
N TYR A 78 -10.21 3.32 -4.14
CA TYR A 78 -9.81 4.69 -4.45
C TYR A 78 -8.33 4.79 -4.85
N PHE A 79 -7.45 4.09 -4.15
CA PHE A 79 -6.01 4.03 -4.46
C PHE A 79 -5.77 3.52 -5.88
N MET A 80 -6.44 2.44 -6.28
CA MET A 80 -6.31 1.85 -7.63
C MET A 80 -6.78 2.79 -8.74
N LEU A 81 -7.76 3.66 -8.46
CA LEU A 81 -8.31 4.61 -9.44
C LEU A 81 -7.53 5.93 -9.48
N ALA A 82 -7.04 6.40 -8.33
CA ALA A 82 -6.55 7.76 -8.15
C ALA A 82 -5.02 7.87 -8.07
N CYS A 83 -4.28 6.79 -7.82
CA CYS A 83 -2.82 6.86 -7.73
C CYS A 83 -2.19 6.95 -9.15
N PRO A 84 -1.57 8.08 -9.52
CA PRO A 84 -1.06 8.30 -10.88
C PRO A 84 0.17 7.45 -11.22
N HIS A 85 0.87 6.95 -10.19
CA HIS A 85 2.10 6.17 -10.31
C HIS A 85 1.86 4.68 -10.60
N LEU A 86 0.60 4.24 -10.69
CA LEU A 86 0.23 2.85 -11.01
C LEU A 86 0.25 2.54 -12.51
N LYS A 87 0.26 3.55 -13.39
CA LYS A 87 0.07 3.41 -14.84
C LYS A 87 1.36 3.48 -15.68
N TYR A 88 2.54 3.48 -15.07
CA TYR A 88 3.82 3.62 -15.78
C TYR A 88 4.80 2.50 -15.45
#